data_AF-A0A1I7SM45-F1
#
_entry.id   AF-A0A1I7SM45-F1
#
_cell.length_a   1.000
_cell.length_b   1.000
_cell.length_c   1.000
_cell.angle_alpha   90.00
_cell.angle_beta   90.00
_cell.angle_gamma   90.00
#
_symmetry.space_group_name_H-M   'P 1'
#
loop_
_entity.id
_entity.type
_entity.pdbx_description
1 polymer ?
#
loop_
_entity_poly.entity_id
_entity_poly.type
_entity_poly.pdbx_seq_one_letter_code
_entity_poly.pdbx_strand_id
1 'polypeptide(L)'
;MIGTGLVFLGYANRTRPLDSELDLRLVELRQQMALLPISIHSSNADSALHEYTDLLNSERLDLYDCWFFSLLIKREFDRRVYSPVSQDSNLKPWFWERFAHNLVDVGAFGKFYKLEKAFIDYDIKQEEFLCKET
;
A
#
# COMPACT_ATOMS: atom_id res chain seq x y z
N MET A 1 21.31 -11.44 -24.94
CA MET A 1 20.57 -11.38 -23.66
C MET A 1 20.72 -10.04 -22.89
N ILE A 2 21.44 -9.03 -23.42
CA ILE A 2 21.55 -7.70 -22.77
C ILE A 2 20.37 -6.80 -23.14
N GLY A 3 19.85 -6.91 -24.37
CA GLY A 3 18.74 -6.06 -24.86
C GLY A 3 17.40 -6.29 -24.14
N THR A 4 17.10 -7.51 -23.72
CA THR A 4 15.87 -7.83 -22.96
C THR A 4 15.87 -7.17 -21.57
N GLY A 5 17.04 -7.08 -20.92
CA GLY A 5 17.17 -6.41 -19.62
C GLY A 5 16.93 -4.90 -19.72
N LEU A 6 17.45 -4.23 -20.74
CA LEU A 6 17.24 -2.79 -20.94
C LEU A 6 15.79 -2.46 -21.29
N VAL A 7 15.12 -3.29 -22.10
CA VAL A 7 13.70 -3.12 -22.41
C VAL A 7 12.85 -3.31 -21.14
N PHE A 8 13.15 -4.32 -20.33
CA PHE A 8 12.45 -4.55 -19.06
C PHE A 8 12.63 -3.40 -18.07
N LEU A 9 13.86 -2.90 -17.91
CA LEU A 9 14.15 -1.75 -17.03
C LEU A 9 13.49 -0.47 -17.53
N GLY A 10 13.50 -0.23 -18.85
CA GLY A 10 12.80 0.90 -19.47
C GLY A 10 11.28 0.83 -19.27
N TYR A 11 10.71 -0.37 -19.38
CA TYR A 11 9.29 -0.60 -19.12
C TYR A 11 8.95 -0.37 -17.64
N ALA A 12 9.74 -0.93 -16.72
CA ALA A 12 9.56 -0.74 -15.27
C ALA A 12 9.64 0.74 -14.89
N ASN A 13 10.62 1.48 -15.42
CA ASN A 13 10.78 2.92 -15.18
C ASN A 13 9.59 3.75 -15.70
N ARG A 14 8.96 3.33 -16.80
CA ARG A 14 7.79 4.02 -17.36
C ARG A 14 6.49 3.68 -16.65
N THR A 15 6.39 2.48 -16.10
CA THR A 15 5.19 1.98 -15.40
C THR A 15 5.33 2.09 -13.89
N ARG A 16 6.05 3.10 -13.40
CA ARG A 16 6.17 3.35 -11.97
C ARG A 16 4.88 4.01 -11.46
N PRO A 17 4.25 3.48 -10.40
CA PRO A 17 3.08 4.10 -9.84
C PRO A 17 3.42 5.43 -9.14
N LEU A 18 2.70 6.49 -9.50
CA LEU A 18 2.74 7.80 -8.82
C LEU A 18 1.66 7.91 -7.73
N ASP A 19 1.77 8.91 -6.86
CA ASP A 19 0.77 9.23 -5.82
C ASP A 19 -0.66 9.32 -6.37
N SER A 20 -0.85 10.01 -7.49
CA SER A 20 -2.17 10.14 -8.13
C SER A 20 -2.74 8.82 -8.61
N GLU A 21 -1.88 7.87 -9.00
CA GLU A 21 -2.32 6.53 -9.43
C GLU A 21 -2.72 5.69 -8.22
N LEU A 22 -2.05 5.83 -7.07
CA LEU A 22 -2.47 5.21 -5.82
C LEU A 22 -3.85 5.71 -5.40
N ASP A 23 -4.07 7.02 -5.39
CA ASP A 23 -5.34 7.61 -5.00
C ASP A 23 -6.47 7.15 -5.91
N LEU A 24 -6.26 7.19 -7.22
CA LEU A 24 -7.21 6.69 -8.21
C LEU A 24 -7.51 5.20 -7.98
N ARG A 25 -6.48 4.39 -7.74
CA ARG A 25 -6.64 2.95 -7.51
C ARG A 25 -7.45 2.69 -6.25
N LEU A 26 -7.21 3.42 -5.16
CA LEU A 26 -8.00 3.28 -3.93
C LEU A 26 -9.46 3.70 -4.14
N VAL A 27 -9.74 4.71 -4.97
CA VAL A 27 -11.11 5.06 -5.35
C VAL A 27 -11.78 3.93 -6.13
N GLU A 28 -11.08 3.34 -7.12
CA GLU A 28 -11.59 2.19 -7.89
C GLU A 28 -11.94 1.00 -6.99
N LEU A 29 -11.02 0.63 -6.07
CA LEU A 29 -11.22 -0.50 -5.16
C LEU A 29 -12.38 -0.25 -4.20
N ARG A 30 -12.54 0.97 -3.68
CA ARG A 30 -13.71 1.35 -2.87
C ARG A 30 -15.01 1.24 -3.66
N GLN A 31 -15.01 1.67 -4.92
CA GLN A 31 -16.18 1.54 -5.78
C GLN A 31 -16.53 0.08 -6.04
N GLN A 32 -15.53 -0.79 -6.25
CA GLN A 32 -15.75 -2.23 -6.38
C GLN A 32 -16.38 -2.83 -5.12
N MET A 33 -15.86 -2.48 -3.94
CA MET A 33 -16.44 -2.91 -2.66
C MET A 33 -17.87 -2.38 -2.47
N ALA A 34 -18.14 -1.13 -2.83
CA ALA A 34 -19.46 -0.53 -2.70
C ALA A 34 -20.55 -1.21 -3.56
N LEU A 35 -20.16 -1.91 -4.63
CA LEU A 35 -21.08 -2.69 -5.48
C LEU A 35 -21.44 -4.05 -4.87
N LEU A 36 -20.62 -4.57 -3.95
CA LEU A 36 -20.86 -5.84 -3.28
C LEU A 36 -21.70 -5.65 -2.01
N PRO A 37 -22.63 -6.57 -1.71
CA PRO A 37 -23.30 -6.57 -0.42
C PRO A 37 -22.32 -6.87 0.72
N ILE A 38 -22.51 -6.22 1.86
CA ILE A 38 -21.66 -6.36 3.07
C ILE A 38 -21.54 -7.82 3.53
N SER A 39 -22.52 -8.68 3.23
CA SER A 39 -22.50 -10.09 3.59
C SER A 39 -21.35 -10.87 2.93
N ILE A 40 -20.89 -10.47 1.75
CA ILE A 40 -19.83 -11.18 1.01
C ILE A 40 -18.48 -10.45 1.01
N HIS A 41 -18.38 -9.31 1.70
CA HIS A 41 -17.10 -8.60 1.83
C HIS A 41 -16.06 -9.45 2.56
N SER A 42 -14.84 -9.46 2.02
CA SER A 42 -13.70 -10.04 2.72
C SER A 42 -13.18 -9.05 3.76
N SER A 43 -13.06 -9.52 5.00
CA SER A 43 -12.50 -8.74 6.12
C SER A 43 -11.08 -8.23 5.83
N ASN A 44 -10.31 -8.97 5.02
CA ASN A 44 -8.96 -8.60 4.60
C ASN A 44 -8.97 -7.41 3.64
N ALA A 45 -9.86 -7.39 2.64
CA ALA A 45 -9.98 -6.27 1.70
C ALA A 45 -10.47 -5.00 2.40
N ASP A 46 -11.45 -5.13 3.30
CA ASP A 46 -11.94 -4.00 4.12
C ASP A 46 -10.85 -3.44 5.04
N SER A 47 -10.12 -4.32 5.74
CA SER A 47 -9.04 -3.92 6.64
C SER A 47 -7.91 -3.23 5.87
N ALA A 48 -7.56 -3.73 4.68
CA ALA A 48 -6.58 -3.10 3.82
C ALA A 48 -7.06 -1.71 3.36
N LEU A 49 -8.30 -1.57 2.85
CA LEU A 49 -8.82 -0.26 2.48
C LEU A 49 -8.83 0.72 3.65
N HIS A 50 -9.22 0.25 4.84
CA HIS A 50 -9.25 1.07 6.04
C HIS A 50 -7.85 1.54 6.43
N GLU A 51 -6.86 0.63 6.48
CA GLU A 51 -5.47 0.96 6.79
C GLU A 51 -4.92 2.04 5.85
N TYR A 52 -5.11 1.88 4.53
CA TYR A 52 -4.62 2.85 3.55
C TYR A 52 -5.36 4.19 3.65
N THR A 53 -6.67 4.17 3.89
CA THR A 53 -7.48 5.37 4.06
C THR A 53 -7.02 6.17 5.28
N ASP A 54 -6.78 5.50 6.40
CA ASP A 54 -6.33 6.13 7.63
C ASP A 54 -4.94 6.75 7.48
N LEU A 55 -4.04 6.07 6.78
CA LEU A 55 -2.69 6.57 6.51
C LEU A 55 -2.69 7.80 5.59
N LEU A 56 -3.54 7.80 4.56
CA LEU A 56 -3.72 8.96 3.68
C LEU A 56 -4.36 10.14 4.41
N ASN A 57 -5.44 9.90 5.15
CA ASN A 57 -6.14 10.94 5.91
C ASN A 57 -5.25 11.59 6.98
N SER A 58 -4.32 10.82 7.54
CA SER A 58 -3.37 11.32 8.54
C SER A 58 -2.13 12.01 7.94
N GLU A 59 -2.02 12.14 6.61
CA GLU A 59 -0.80 12.61 5.91
C GLU A 59 0.47 11.85 6.36
N ARG A 60 0.32 10.56 6.67
CA ARG A 60 1.38 9.67 7.18
C ARG A 60 1.88 8.67 6.15
N LEU A 61 1.50 8.84 4.89
CA LEU A 61 1.90 7.96 3.80
C LEU A 61 2.82 8.73 2.87
N ASP A 62 4.10 8.34 2.81
CA ASP A 62 5.06 8.91 1.88
C ASP A 62 5.38 7.88 0.81
N LEU A 63 5.31 8.30 -0.45
CA LEU A 63 5.73 7.51 -1.59
C LEU A 63 7.15 7.92 -1.99
N TYR A 64 8.05 6.95 -2.02
CA TYR A 64 9.43 7.11 -2.43
C TYR A 64 9.64 6.49 -3.80
N ASP A 65 9.94 7.34 -4.78
CA ASP A 65 10.28 6.91 -6.13
C ASP A 65 11.69 6.30 -6.16
N CYS A 66 11.76 4.99 -6.37
CA CYS A 66 12.98 4.35 -6.83
C CYS A 66 12.90 4.20 -8.36
N TRP A 67 14.03 4.19 -9.07
CA TRP A 67 14.06 4.23 -10.54
C TRP A 67 13.23 3.15 -11.26
N PHE A 68 12.87 2.04 -10.59
CA PHE A 68 12.12 0.92 -11.19
C PHE A 68 10.89 0.49 -10.39
N PHE A 69 10.71 1.02 -9.18
CA PHE A 69 9.61 0.67 -8.29
C PHE A 69 9.36 1.87 -7.36
N SER A 70 8.17 1.97 -6.82
CA SER A 70 7.80 2.96 -5.82
C SER A 70 7.67 2.27 -4.48
N LEU A 71 8.10 2.92 -3.40
CA LEU A 71 7.94 2.37 -2.06
C LEU A 71 6.96 3.22 -1.28
N LEU A 72 6.01 2.56 -0.64
CA LEU A 72 5.02 3.18 0.21
C LEU A 72 5.45 3.02 1.65
N ILE A 73 5.73 4.13 2.34
CA ILE A 73 6.29 4.11 3.68
C ILE A 73 5.40 4.88 4.64
N LYS A 74 5.15 4.25 5.79
CA LYS A 74 4.42 4.85 6.89
C LYS A 74 5.32 5.77 7.68
N ARG A 75 4.90 7.01 7.85
CA ARG A 75 5.53 7.95 8.77
C ARG A 75 5.02 7.71 10.19
N GLU A 76 5.94 7.74 11.15
CA GLU A 76 5.63 7.57 12.58
C GLU A 76 4.81 8.76 13.12
N PHE A 77 5.04 9.96 12.59
CA PHE A 77 4.32 11.19 12.94
C PHE A 77 3.67 11.80 11.70
N ASP A 78 2.54 12.47 11.87
CA ASP A 78 1.95 13.31 10.82
C ASP A 78 2.97 14.40 10.43
N ARG A 79 3.06 14.69 9.13
CA ARG A 79 3.89 15.74 8.55
C ARG A 79 3.67 17.11 9.22
N ARG A 80 2.48 17.35 9.78
CA ARG A 80 2.10 18.59 10.47
C ARG A 80 2.45 18.62 11.96
N VAL A 81 2.82 17.49 12.56
CA VAL A 81 3.09 17.41 14.00
C VAL A 81 4.54 17.84 14.30
N TYR A 82 4.66 19.08 14.78
CA TYR A 82 5.89 19.64 15.30
C TYR A 82 6.05 19.26 16.78
N SER A 83 6.55 18.04 17.05
CA SER A 83 6.85 17.59 18.41
C SER A 83 8.37 17.49 18.59
N PRO A 84 8.94 17.86 19.74
CA PRO A 84 10.38 17.68 20.01
C PRO A 84 10.84 16.23 19.77
N VAL A 85 9.97 15.26 20.05
CA VAL A 85 10.21 13.82 19.81
C VAL A 85 10.30 13.48 18.33
N SER A 86 9.60 14.21 17.45
CA SER A 86 9.67 13.98 15.99
C SER A 86 10.93 14.58 15.35
N GLN A 87 11.58 15.54 16.00
CA GLN A 87 12.81 16.18 15.52
C GLN A 87 14.10 15.55 16.01
N ASP A 88 14.11 14.97 17.21
CA ASP A 88 15.33 14.42 17.79
C ASP A 88 15.86 13.25 16.95
N SER A 89 17.06 13.42 16.39
CA SER A 89 17.74 12.40 15.60
C SER A 89 18.29 11.25 16.44
N ASN A 90 18.51 11.44 17.74
CA ASN A 90 19.01 10.39 18.64
C ASN A 90 17.93 9.40 19.07
N LEU A 91 16.66 9.80 19.03
CA LEU A 91 15.52 8.92 19.30
C LEU A 91 15.15 8.07 18.09
N LYS A 92 15.78 8.30 16.93
CA LYS A 92 15.44 7.63 15.68
C LYS A 92 16.25 6.33 15.54
N PRO A 93 15.61 5.16 15.43
CA PRO A 93 16.31 3.94 15.01
C PRO A 93 17.04 4.14 13.68
N TRP A 94 18.03 3.28 13.45
CA TRP A 94 18.89 3.33 12.27
C TRP A 94 18.05 3.37 10.99
N PHE A 95 18.49 4.17 10.00
CA PHE A 95 17.68 4.50 8.82
C PHE A 95 17.08 3.26 8.13
N TRP A 96 17.87 2.19 7.99
CA TRP A 96 17.44 0.93 7.38
C TRP A 96 16.42 0.15 8.21
N GLU A 97 16.55 0.11 9.54
CA GLU A 97 15.59 -0.57 10.42
C GLU A 97 14.24 0.14 10.40
N ARG A 98 14.27 1.49 10.45
CA ARG A 98 13.07 2.31 10.29
C ARG A 98 12.40 2.04 8.95
N PHE A 99 13.17 1.97 7.88
CA PHE A 99 12.65 1.81 6.53
C PHE A 99 12.01 0.42 6.34
N ALA A 100 12.67 -0.63 6.83
CA ALA A 100 12.15 -2.00 6.76
C ALA A 100 10.88 -2.18 7.62
N HIS A 101 10.85 -1.59 8.83
CA HIS A 101 9.72 -1.73 9.74
C HIS A 101 8.49 -0.89 9.31
N ASN A 102 8.70 0.22 8.60
CA ASN A 102 7.63 1.11 8.17
C ASN A 102 7.20 0.92 6.72
N LEU A 103 7.73 -0.09 6.03
CA LEU A 103 7.32 -0.42 4.68
C LEU A 103 5.87 -0.91 4.67
N VAL A 104 4.99 -0.14 4.02
CA VAL A 104 3.57 -0.48 3.88
C VAL A 104 3.38 -1.35 2.64
N ASP A 105 3.91 -0.91 1.50
CA ASP A 105 3.80 -1.62 0.24
C ASP A 105 4.94 -1.27 -0.74
N VAL A 106 5.10 -2.14 -1.74
CA VAL A 106 5.98 -1.96 -2.88
C VAL A 106 5.11 -1.84 -4.12
N GLY A 107 5.26 -0.73 -4.83
CA GLY A 107 4.64 -0.47 -6.12
C GLY A 107 5.58 -0.83 -7.26
N ALA A 108 5.18 -1.70 -8.18
CA ALA A 108 5.87 -1.86 -9.45
C ALA A 108 4.87 -2.16 -10.56
N PHE A 109 5.22 -1.80 -11.81
CA PHE A 109 4.36 -2.02 -12.97
C PHE A 109 2.94 -1.45 -12.83
N GLY A 110 2.82 -0.28 -12.20
CA GLY A 110 1.56 0.44 -11.99
C GLY A 110 0.65 -0.20 -10.93
N LYS A 111 1.18 -1.11 -10.11
CA LYS A 111 0.42 -1.85 -9.12
C LYS A 111 1.15 -1.89 -7.78
N PHE A 112 0.37 -1.82 -6.71
CA PHE A 112 0.82 -1.99 -5.32
C PHE A 112 0.58 -3.43 -4.89
N TYR A 113 1.64 -4.19 -4.63
CA TYR A 113 1.55 -5.65 -4.54
C TYR A 113 0.77 -6.13 -3.31
N LYS A 114 0.97 -5.53 -2.14
CA LYS A 114 0.25 -5.90 -0.91
C LYS A 114 -1.22 -5.54 -1.04
N LEU A 115 -1.52 -4.36 -1.59
CA LEU A 115 -2.90 -3.93 -1.86
C LEU A 115 -3.60 -4.88 -2.84
N GLU A 116 -3.00 -5.17 -3.99
CA GLU A 116 -3.57 -6.11 -4.97
C GLU A 116 -3.76 -7.50 -4.38
N LYS A 117 -2.80 -7.98 -3.57
CA LYS A 117 -2.91 -9.28 -2.92
C LYS A 117 -4.08 -9.36 -1.94
N ALA A 118 -4.39 -8.26 -1.23
CA ALA A 118 -5.55 -8.21 -0.35
C ALA A 118 -6.89 -8.27 -1.13
N PHE A 119 -6.87 -7.93 -2.42
CA PHE A 119 -8.04 -7.84 -3.29
C PHE A 119 -8.24 -9.05 -4.23
N ILE A 120 -7.42 -10.10 -4.16
CA ILE A 120 -7.60 -11.29 -5.02
C ILE A 120 -8.92 -12.00 -4.73
N ASP A 121 -9.32 -12.12 -3.47
CA ASP A 121 -10.54 -12.80 -3.01
C ASP A 121 -11.44 -11.85 -2.20
N TYR A 122 -11.65 -10.64 -2.71
CA TYR A 122 -12.39 -9.58 -2.01
C TYR A 122 -13.89 -9.85 -1.86
N ASP A 123 -14.45 -10.76 -2.67
CA ASP A 123 -15.84 -11.20 -2.70
C ASP A 123 -16.09 -12.52 -1.95
N ILE A 124 -15.06 -13.07 -1.30
CA ILE A 124 -15.13 -14.33 -0.56
C ILE A 124 -14.95 -14.06 0.93
N LYS A 125 -16.02 -14.29 1.71
CA LYS A 125 -15.94 -14.27 3.16
C LYS A 125 -15.47 -15.63 3.70
N GLN A 126 -14.16 -15.79 3.86
CA GLN A 126 -13.54 -17.03 4.34
C GLN A 126 -14.10 -17.52 5.70
N GLU A 127 -14.56 -16.59 6.55
CA GLU A 127 -15.18 -16.88 7.84
C GLU A 127 -16.44 -17.75 7.74
N GLU A 128 -17.20 -17.66 6.64
CA GLU A 128 -18.43 -18.46 6.46
C GLU A 128 -18.14 -19.93 6.15
N PHE A 129 -16.97 -20.23 5.59
CA PHE A 129 -16.57 -21.59 5.23
C PHE A 129 -16.06 -22.36 6.46
N LEU A 130 -15.37 -21.69 7.38
CA LEU A 130 -14.90 -22.28 8.63
C LEU A 130 -16.04 -22.70 9.57
N CYS A 131 -17.20 -22.03 9.49
CA CYS A 131 -18.37 -22.35 10.30
C CYS A 131 -19.26 -23.46 9.70
N LYS A 132 -19.07 -23.81 8.42
CA LYS A 132 -19.83 -24.87 7.73
C LYS A 132 -19.18 -26.27 7.81
N GLU A 133 -17.93 -26.35 8.27
CA GLU A 133 -17.19 -27.62 8.43
C GLU A 133 -17.32 -28.26 9.83
N THR A 134 -18.22 -27.75 10.67
CA THR A 134 -18.59 -28.34 11.98
C THR A 134 -20.06 -28.73 12.02
#